data_AF-A0A8H4V4P0-F1
#
_entry.id   AF-A0A8H4V4P0-F1
#
_cell.length_a   1.000
_cell.length_b   1.000
_cell.length_c   1.000
_cell.angle_alpha   90.00
_cell.angle_beta   90.00
_cell.angle_gamma   90.00
#
_symmetry.space_group_name_H-M   'P 1'
#
loop_
_entity.id
_entity.type
_entity.pdbx_description
1 polymer ?
#
loop_
_entity_poly.entity_id
_entity_poly.type
_entity_poly.pdbx_seq_one_letter_code
_entity_poly.pdbx_strand_id
1 'polypeptide(L)'
;MKTKRYASALCRASLSVIVLPSLKGTRSPQGELIWSQSFYDGVWAAILYFVDAVLLIVTFWGASTGHYHKDLILTIDQRTLMWQTILLLTDLLLGAYIFSKTESWLYLDAGYWTAVTFFTMRFGEYSPKTDFGRSLLMPFAIMGIVTLGLVVNAVRSLILEHARHCMAVQIDDRQRRKTTRKVICRSHDKAFNPIHGQRGTSHTLSTNSPTTEFERRKAEFALRRRIQARSSTHRRWISMTISTFLWLIGAIVFEKTEKDYQNWSYFEVFDFCFGAWTTIGYGDLAPISNGGRSFFVFWSFLALPTMTALITHACGTVVKIIRDGTVLVGNVTVLPNDGGFVRM
;
A
#
# COMPACT_ATOMS: atom_id res chain seq x y z
N MET A 1 21.15 -9.04 21.29
CA MET A 1 20.13 -8.82 20.23
C MET A 1 18.68 -9.07 20.68
N LYS A 2 18.42 -9.84 21.76
CA LYS A 2 17.06 -10.06 22.31
C LYS A 2 16.43 -8.81 22.97
N THR A 3 17.24 -7.92 23.55
CA THR A 3 16.80 -6.73 24.29
C THR A 3 16.06 -5.69 23.44
N LYS A 4 16.37 -5.58 22.14
CA LYS A 4 15.70 -4.63 21.23
C LYS A 4 14.27 -5.05 20.83
N ARG A 5 13.92 -6.33 20.97
CA ARG A 5 12.56 -6.84 20.65
C ARG A 5 11.55 -6.57 21.77
N TYR A 6 12.02 -6.53 23.03
CA TYR A 6 11.17 -6.20 24.17
C TYR A 6 10.85 -4.71 24.25
N ALA A 7 11.70 -3.84 23.69
CA ALA A 7 11.47 -2.39 23.72
C ALA A 7 10.20 -1.98 22.94
N SER A 8 9.93 -2.57 21.78
CA SER A 8 8.70 -2.27 21.03
C SER A 8 7.45 -2.87 21.68
N ALA A 9 7.57 -4.06 22.29
CA ALA A 9 6.49 -4.68 23.05
C ALA A 9 6.17 -3.90 24.34
N LEU A 10 7.19 -3.43 25.05
CA LEU A 10 7.05 -2.56 26.22
C LEU A 10 6.48 -1.19 25.84
N CYS A 11 6.90 -0.62 24.70
CA CYS A 11 6.34 0.63 24.18
C CYS A 11 4.85 0.48 23.81
N ARG A 12 4.48 -0.63 23.17
CA ARG A 12 3.07 -0.98 22.88
C ARG A 12 2.26 -1.26 24.16
N ALA A 13 2.86 -1.89 25.16
CA ALA A 13 2.23 -2.10 26.46
C ALA A 13 2.04 -0.76 27.21
N SER A 14 3.02 0.15 27.20
CA SER A 14 2.86 1.49 27.78
C SER A 14 1.82 2.33 27.02
N LEU A 15 1.71 2.18 25.69
CA LEU A 15 0.64 2.82 24.92
C LEU A 15 -0.74 2.29 25.32
N SER A 16 -0.87 0.98 25.60
CA SER A 16 -2.13 0.42 26.11
C SER A 16 -2.50 0.91 27.52
N VAL A 17 -1.53 1.28 28.36
CA VAL A 17 -1.77 1.87 29.69
C VAL A 17 -2.34 3.29 29.57
N ILE A 18 -1.96 4.04 28.54
CA ILE A 18 -2.54 5.38 28.24
C ILE A 18 -4.03 5.28 27.87
N VAL A 19 -4.48 4.13 27.35
CA VAL A 19 -5.88 3.87 26.94
C VAL A 19 -6.78 3.46 28.12
N LEU A 20 -6.19 3.00 29.23
CA LEU A 20 -6.92 2.48 30.41
C LEU A 20 -7.94 3.45 31.06
N PRO A 21 -7.80 4.79 31.01
CA PRO A 21 -8.80 5.70 31.57
C PRO A 21 -10.17 5.69 30.85
N SER A 22 -10.29 5.05 29.68
CA SER A 22 -11.45 5.18 28.78
C SER A 22 -12.63 4.21 29.04
N LEU A 23 -12.60 3.42 30.12
CA LEU A 23 -13.62 2.40 30.41
C LEU A 23 -14.88 2.88 31.15
N LYS A 24 -14.99 4.17 31.51
CA LYS A 24 -16.20 4.71 32.13
C LYS A 24 -17.20 5.17 31.07
N GLY A 25 -18.02 4.25 30.58
CA GLY A 25 -19.16 4.56 29.72
C GLY A 25 -20.31 5.21 30.49
N THR A 26 -20.85 6.31 29.97
CA THR A 26 -22.06 6.98 30.45
C THR A 26 -23.31 6.23 29.95
N ARG A 27 -24.16 5.79 30.88
CA ARG A 27 -25.50 5.28 30.59
C ARG A 27 -26.38 6.43 30.09
N SER A 28 -27.03 6.27 28.93
CA SER A 28 -28.22 7.05 28.56
C SER A 28 -29.42 6.11 28.39
N PRO A 29 -30.64 6.49 28.80
CA PRO A 29 -31.77 5.57 28.92
C PRO A 29 -32.90 5.92 27.94
N GLN A 30 -32.86 5.47 26.68
CA GLN A 30 -34.07 5.35 25.84
C GLN A 30 -33.89 4.27 24.77
N GLY A 31 -34.64 3.17 24.89
CA GLY A 31 -35.23 2.33 23.82
C GLY A 31 -34.40 1.73 22.68
N GLU A 32 -33.39 2.41 22.15
CA GLU A 32 -32.53 1.95 21.05
C GLU A 32 -31.11 1.77 21.57
N LEU A 33 -30.58 0.55 21.40
CA LEU A 33 -29.25 0.19 21.88
C LEU A 33 -28.19 0.74 20.91
N ILE A 34 -27.82 2.01 21.05
CA ILE A 34 -26.72 2.60 20.28
C ILE A 34 -25.39 2.18 20.92
N TRP A 35 -24.59 1.41 20.18
CA TRP A 35 -23.27 0.97 20.64
C TRP A 35 -22.29 2.15 20.75
N SER A 36 -21.46 2.14 21.79
CA SER A 36 -20.43 3.16 21.99
C SER A 36 -19.29 3.02 20.98
N GLN A 37 -18.58 4.12 20.69
CA GLN A 37 -17.39 4.09 19.82
C GLN A 37 -16.33 3.09 20.30
N SER A 38 -16.12 2.99 21.61
CA SER A 38 -15.21 2.02 22.23
C SER A 38 -15.53 0.56 21.92
N PHE A 39 -16.81 0.23 21.73
CA PHE A 39 -17.22 -1.12 21.34
C PHE A 39 -16.71 -1.44 19.94
N TYR A 40 -16.91 -0.53 18.98
CA TYR A 40 -16.42 -0.68 17.62
C TYR A 40 -14.89 -0.73 17.55
N ASP A 41 -14.19 0.13 18.30
CA ASP A 41 -12.74 0.09 18.40
C ASP A 41 -12.25 -1.26 18.95
N GLY A 42 -12.96 -1.83 19.91
CA GLY A 42 -12.71 -3.17 20.45
C GLY A 42 -12.91 -4.29 19.42
N VAL A 43 -13.94 -4.18 18.57
CA VAL A 43 -14.17 -5.12 17.46
C VAL A 43 -13.01 -5.07 16.46
N TRP A 44 -12.58 -3.88 16.04
CA TRP A 44 -11.43 -3.74 15.14
C TRP A 44 -10.14 -4.27 15.76
N ALA A 45 -9.90 -4.00 17.04
CA ALA A 45 -8.76 -4.56 17.77
C ALA A 45 -8.81 -6.09 17.77
N ALA A 46 -9.96 -6.71 18.05
CA ALA A 46 -10.12 -8.16 18.02
C ALA A 46 -9.84 -8.76 16.64
N ILE A 47 -10.32 -8.12 15.57
CA ILE A 47 -10.06 -8.53 14.19
C ILE A 47 -8.55 -8.46 13.89
N LEU A 48 -7.89 -7.35 14.24
CA LEU A 48 -6.45 -7.17 14.02
C LEU A 48 -5.63 -8.21 14.80
N TYR A 49 -5.94 -8.44 16.08
CA TYR A 49 -5.25 -9.44 16.88
C TYR A 49 -5.46 -10.86 16.35
N PHE A 50 -6.67 -11.16 15.85
CA PHE A 50 -6.93 -12.45 15.21
C PHE A 50 -6.10 -12.62 13.94
N VAL A 51 -6.05 -11.62 13.07
CA VAL A 51 -5.22 -11.64 11.85
C VAL A 51 -3.74 -11.80 12.20
N ASP A 52 -3.23 -11.03 13.17
CA ASP A 52 -1.86 -11.13 13.64
C ASP A 52 -1.55 -12.53 14.20
N ALA A 53 -2.46 -13.11 15.00
CA ALA A 53 -2.31 -14.46 15.53
C ALA A 53 -2.27 -15.51 14.41
N VAL A 54 -3.17 -15.41 13.42
CA VAL A 54 -3.19 -16.32 12.26
C VAL A 54 -1.88 -16.20 11.46
N LEU A 55 -1.40 -14.98 11.19
CA LEU A 55 -0.13 -14.75 10.50
C LEU A 55 1.06 -15.34 11.28
N LEU A 56 1.07 -15.18 12.60
CA LEU A 56 2.09 -15.77 13.47
C LEU A 56 2.06 -17.30 13.44
N ILE A 57 0.87 -17.91 13.47
CA ILE A 57 0.71 -19.36 13.37
C ILE A 57 1.21 -19.86 12.01
N VAL A 58 0.83 -19.21 10.91
CA VAL A 58 1.25 -19.59 9.55
C VAL A 58 2.76 -19.46 9.39
N THR A 59 3.35 -18.37 9.87
CA THR A 59 4.81 -18.15 9.80
C THR A 59 5.57 -19.13 10.68
N PHE A 60 5.07 -19.42 11.89
CA PHE A 60 5.66 -20.43 12.78
C PHE A 60 5.58 -21.84 12.17
N TRP A 61 4.43 -22.21 11.63
CA TRP A 61 4.23 -23.49 10.93
C TRP A 61 5.15 -23.61 9.71
N GLY A 62 5.25 -22.56 8.91
CA GLY A 62 6.15 -22.51 7.76
C GLY A 62 7.63 -22.63 8.14
N ALA A 63 8.04 -22.02 9.26
CA ALA A 63 9.40 -22.15 9.79
C ALA A 63 9.66 -23.56 10.36
N SER A 64 8.66 -24.19 10.98
CA SER A 64 8.74 -25.56 11.49
C SER A 64 8.86 -26.59 10.35
N THR A 65 8.15 -26.36 9.24
CA THR A 65 8.16 -27.22 8.03
C THR A 65 9.36 -26.94 7.12
N GLY A 66 10.31 -26.10 7.53
CA GLY A 66 11.53 -25.80 6.77
C GLY A 66 11.32 -24.95 5.50
N HIS A 67 10.14 -24.35 5.30
CA HIS A 67 9.87 -23.48 4.15
C HIS A 67 10.52 -22.09 4.28
N TYR A 68 10.79 -21.64 5.51
CA TYR A 68 11.43 -20.35 5.80
C TYR A 68 12.65 -20.56 6.69
N HIS A 69 13.69 -19.76 6.47
CA HIS A 69 14.83 -19.70 7.39
C HIS A 69 14.37 -19.15 8.75
N LYS A 70 14.87 -19.76 9.83
CA LYS A 70 14.51 -19.42 11.22
C LYS A 70 15.03 -18.03 11.65
N ASP A 71 15.97 -17.47 10.89
CA ASP A 71 16.54 -16.15 11.14
C ASP A 71 15.75 -15.05 10.43
N LEU A 72 15.03 -14.24 11.20
CA LEU A 72 14.39 -13.02 10.72
C LEU A 72 15.46 -11.93 10.49
N ILE A 73 16.11 -11.97 9.33
CA ILE A 73 16.99 -10.90 8.86
C ILE A 73 16.09 -9.84 8.20
N LEU A 74 15.61 -8.88 9.00
CA LEU A 74 14.81 -7.77 8.48
C LEU A 74 15.68 -6.82 7.68
N THR A 75 15.16 -6.35 6.55
CA THR A 75 15.79 -5.27 5.76
C THR A 75 15.77 -3.95 6.53
N ILE A 76 16.66 -3.03 6.15
CA ILE A 76 16.69 -1.67 6.72
C ILE A 76 15.36 -0.96 6.50
N ASP A 77 14.74 -1.13 5.33
CA ASP A 77 13.45 -0.55 4.97
C ASP A 77 12.34 -1.08 5.90
N GLN A 78 12.31 -2.39 6.16
CA GLN A 78 11.36 -2.99 7.10
C GLN A 78 11.53 -2.48 8.53
N ARG A 79 12.78 -2.37 9.02
CA ARG A 79 13.06 -1.84 10.36
C ARG A 79 12.68 -0.37 10.51
N THR A 80 12.95 0.42 9.48
CA THR A 80 12.64 1.85 9.46
C THR A 80 11.13 2.05 9.46
N LEU A 81 10.38 1.27 8.66
CA LEU A 81 8.92 1.27 8.68
C LEU A 81 8.36 0.92 10.07
N MET A 82 8.94 -0.07 10.76
CA MET A 82 8.51 -0.43 12.12
C MET A 82 8.67 0.75 13.09
N TRP A 83 9.81 1.45 13.07
CA TRP A 83 10.02 2.60 13.95
C TRP A 83 9.11 3.78 13.60
N GLN A 84 8.93 4.07 12.31
CA GLN A 84 8.06 5.16 11.86
C GLN A 84 6.58 4.89 12.20
N THR A 85 6.12 3.64 12.08
CA THR A 85 4.75 3.27 12.48
C THR A 85 4.57 3.32 14.00
N ILE A 86 5.57 2.94 14.79
CA ILE A 86 5.54 3.12 16.25
C ILE A 86 5.48 4.59 16.63
N LEU A 87 6.31 5.45 16.00
CA LEU A 87 6.30 6.89 16.24
C LEU A 87 4.92 7.48 15.89
N LEU A 88 4.39 7.19 14.71
CA LEU A 88 3.07 7.63 14.28
C LEU A 88 1.97 7.27 15.29
N LEU A 89 1.93 6.01 15.75
CA LEU A 89 0.93 5.56 16.72
C LEU A 89 1.11 6.22 18.09
N THR A 90 2.36 6.44 18.51
CA THR A 90 2.67 7.12 19.77
C THR A 90 2.19 8.57 19.73
N ASP A 91 2.47 9.26 18.63
CA ASP A 91 2.09 10.65 18.42
C ASP A 91 0.56 10.83 18.35
N LEU A 92 -0.14 9.90 17.69
CA LEU A 92 -1.60 9.91 17.66
C LEU A 92 -2.22 9.73 19.05
N LEU A 93 -1.71 8.77 19.84
CA LEU A 93 -2.24 8.48 21.18
C LEU A 93 -1.87 9.59 22.18
N LEU A 94 -0.67 10.18 22.05
CA LEU A 94 -0.23 11.31 22.85
C LEU A 94 -1.04 12.58 22.51
N GLY A 95 -1.28 12.86 21.23
CA GLY A 95 -2.12 13.96 20.78
C GLY A 95 -3.55 13.84 21.30
N ALA A 96 -4.15 12.65 21.17
CA ALA A 96 -5.48 12.36 21.73
C ALA A 96 -5.55 12.65 23.22
N TYR A 97 -4.53 12.23 23.98
CA TYR A 97 -4.45 12.47 25.42
C TYR A 97 -4.33 13.96 25.76
N ILE A 98 -3.42 14.68 25.11
CA ILE A 98 -3.20 16.11 25.41
C ILE A 98 -4.44 16.91 25.07
N PHE A 99 -5.00 16.75 23.87
CA PHE A 99 -6.17 17.52 23.43
C PHE A 99 -7.46 17.14 24.16
N SER A 100 -7.62 15.87 24.58
CA SER A 100 -8.72 15.48 25.48
C SER A 100 -8.65 16.22 26.81
N LYS A 101 -7.45 16.44 27.36
CA LYS A 101 -7.28 17.18 28.62
C LYS A 101 -7.43 18.69 28.47
N THR A 102 -6.93 19.27 27.38
CA THR A 102 -6.96 20.73 27.20
C THR A 102 -8.34 21.24 26.77
N GLU A 103 -9.04 20.51 25.88
CA GLU A 103 -10.32 20.94 25.32
C GLU A 103 -11.52 20.21 25.96
N SER A 104 -11.28 19.37 26.98
CA SER A 104 -12.30 18.56 27.67
C SER A 104 -13.10 17.62 26.74
N TRP A 105 -12.54 17.24 25.60
CA TRP A 105 -13.15 16.28 24.68
C TRP A 105 -13.06 14.86 25.21
N LEU A 106 -14.02 14.02 24.80
CA LEU A 106 -13.92 12.57 24.96
C LEU A 106 -12.62 12.07 24.31
N TYR A 107 -11.92 11.16 24.98
CA TYR A 107 -10.62 10.66 24.51
C TYR A 107 -10.70 10.08 23.09
N LEU A 108 -11.78 9.37 22.77
CA LEU A 108 -11.99 8.76 21.46
C LEU A 108 -12.31 9.80 20.36
N ASP A 109 -13.05 10.86 20.70
CA ASP A 109 -13.30 11.99 19.80
C ASP A 109 -12.00 12.77 19.55
N ALA A 110 -11.20 12.99 20.59
CA ALA A 110 -9.88 13.61 20.47
C ALA A 110 -8.91 12.74 19.64
N GLY A 111 -9.00 11.41 19.76
CA GLY A 111 -8.25 10.46 18.95
C GLY A 111 -8.65 10.50 17.48
N TYR A 112 -9.97 10.54 17.19
CA TYR A 112 -10.49 10.74 15.85
C TYR A 112 -9.99 12.06 15.24
N TRP A 113 -10.13 13.17 15.96
CA TRP A 113 -9.64 14.48 15.52
C TRP A 113 -8.13 14.51 15.28
N THR A 114 -7.37 13.86 16.16
CA THR A 114 -5.92 13.72 16.05
C THR A 114 -5.54 12.95 14.78
N ALA A 115 -6.21 11.84 14.49
CA ALA A 115 -6.04 11.09 13.24
C ALA A 115 -6.35 11.98 12.03
N VAL A 116 -7.52 12.63 11.99
CA VAL A 116 -7.94 13.54 10.90
C VAL A 116 -6.90 14.64 10.65
N THR A 117 -6.31 15.19 11.72
CA THR A 117 -5.25 16.22 11.65
C THR A 117 -3.97 15.66 11.06
N PHE A 118 -3.54 14.47 11.50
CA PHE A 118 -2.31 13.82 11.01
C PHE A 118 -2.42 13.41 9.55
N PHE A 119 -3.56 12.85 9.15
CA PHE A 119 -3.83 12.50 7.75
C PHE A 119 -4.17 13.73 6.88
N THR A 120 -4.19 14.94 7.44
CA THR A 120 -4.47 16.20 6.73
C THR A 120 -5.86 16.25 6.06
N MET A 121 -6.84 15.49 6.55
CA MET A 121 -8.17 15.35 5.91
C MET A 121 -9.18 16.43 6.35
N ARG A 122 -8.84 17.23 7.37
CA ARG A 122 -9.58 18.38 7.94
C ARG A 122 -11.09 18.45 7.61
N PHE A 123 -11.93 17.78 8.42
CA PHE A 123 -13.39 17.90 8.30
C PHE A 123 -14.01 19.10 9.01
N GLY A 124 -13.31 19.67 10.00
CA GLY A 124 -13.75 20.91 10.67
C GLY A 124 -14.75 20.75 11.83
N GLU A 125 -15.24 19.55 12.13
CA GLU A 125 -16.17 19.32 13.27
C GLU A 125 -15.54 19.63 14.64
N TYR A 126 -14.30 19.17 14.84
CA TYR A 126 -13.52 19.40 16.05
C TYR A 126 -12.39 20.37 15.73
N SER A 127 -12.25 21.41 16.55
CA SER A 127 -11.17 22.38 16.45
C SER A 127 -10.86 22.97 17.82
N PRO A 128 -9.57 23.13 18.20
CA PRO A 128 -9.21 23.66 19.50
C PRO A 128 -9.70 25.10 19.63
N LYS A 129 -10.53 25.36 20.64
CA LYS A 129 -11.09 26.67 20.91
C LYS A 129 -10.25 27.43 21.95
N THR A 130 -9.50 26.71 22.77
CA THR A 130 -8.64 27.30 23.81
C THR A 130 -7.40 27.93 23.18
N ASP A 131 -6.97 29.09 23.68
CA ASP A 131 -5.76 29.77 23.23
C ASP A 131 -4.51 28.87 23.37
N PHE A 132 -4.45 28.11 24.47
CA PHE A 132 -3.41 27.11 24.68
C PHE A 132 -3.46 25.98 23.64
N GLY A 133 -4.65 25.45 23.35
CA GLY A 133 -4.84 24.39 22.35
C GLY A 133 -4.47 24.85 20.94
N ARG A 134 -4.77 26.10 20.58
CA ARG A 134 -4.38 26.70 19.29
C ARG A 134 -2.88 26.89 19.16
N SER A 135 -2.20 27.29 20.23
CA SER A 135 -0.74 27.38 20.25
C SER A 135 -0.08 26.01 20.10
N LEU A 136 -0.61 25.00 20.80
CA LEU A 136 -0.11 23.62 20.73
C LEU A 136 -0.37 22.95 19.38
N LEU A 137 -1.43 23.35 18.66
CA LEU A 137 -1.77 22.81 17.35
C LEU A 137 -0.64 22.98 16.33
N MET A 138 0.08 24.11 16.34
CA MET A 138 1.14 24.39 15.37
C MET A 138 2.30 23.38 15.41
N PRO A 139 3.00 23.19 16.54
CA PRO A 139 4.06 22.18 16.61
C PRO A 139 3.53 20.76 16.42
N PHE A 140 2.31 20.48 16.91
CA PHE A 140 1.67 19.18 16.75
C PHE A 140 1.40 18.83 15.29
N ALA A 141 0.88 19.78 14.50
CA ALA A 141 0.63 19.59 13.07
C ALA A 141 1.92 19.39 12.28
N ILE A 142 2.99 20.14 12.60
CA ILE A 142 4.30 19.96 11.96
C ILE A 142 4.84 18.55 12.25
N MET A 143 4.80 18.11 13.51
CA MET A 143 5.22 16.77 13.91
C MET A 143 4.41 15.68 13.19
N GLY A 144 3.09 15.86 13.07
CA GLY A 144 2.20 14.96 12.35
C GLY A 144 2.51 14.87 10.85
N ILE A 145 2.68 16.01 10.17
CA ILE A 145 3.01 16.05 8.73
C ILE A 145 4.37 15.39 8.45
N VAL A 146 5.36 15.65 9.30
CA VAL A 146 6.70 15.05 9.16
C VAL A 146 6.64 13.54 9.34
N THR A 147 5.98 13.05 10.39
CA THR A 147 5.86 11.61 10.65
C THR A 147 5.04 10.90 9.59
N LEU A 148 3.94 11.51 9.12
CA LEU A 148 3.16 11.03 7.99
C LEU A 148 4.02 10.91 6.72
N GLY A 149 4.77 11.97 6.36
CA GLY A 149 5.62 11.97 5.17
C GLY A 149 6.71 10.90 5.21
N LEU A 150 7.28 10.64 6.39
CA LEU A 150 8.25 9.57 6.60
C LEU A 150 7.63 8.18 6.38
N VAL A 151 6.44 7.94 6.93
CA VAL A 151 5.70 6.68 6.74
C VAL A 151 5.33 6.48 5.27
N VAL A 152 4.79 7.49 4.61
CA VAL A 152 4.45 7.45 3.18
C VAL A 152 5.68 7.12 2.33
N ASN A 153 6.82 7.74 2.64
CA ASN A 153 8.06 7.48 1.91
C ASN A 153 8.58 6.04 2.10
N ALA A 154 8.54 5.50 3.33
CA ALA A 154 8.96 4.13 3.58
C ALA A 154 8.01 3.09 2.99
N VAL A 155 6.70 3.36 3.03
CA VAL A 155 5.72 2.50 2.37
C VAL A 155 5.95 2.49 0.86
N ARG A 156 6.21 3.64 0.25
CA ARG A 156 6.61 3.73 -1.16
C ARG A 156 7.89 2.94 -1.45
N SER A 157 8.92 3.04 -0.62
CA SER A 157 10.17 2.31 -0.84
C SER A 157 9.95 0.80 -0.77
N LEU A 158 9.16 0.33 0.20
CA LEU A 158 8.79 -1.07 0.35
C LEU A 158 7.95 -1.58 -0.82
N ILE A 159 6.98 -0.81 -1.31
CA ILE A 159 6.19 -1.18 -2.50
C ILE A 159 7.11 -1.33 -3.71
N LEU A 160 8.03 -0.39 -3.90
CA LEU A 160 9.01 -0.44 -5.00
C LEU A 160 10.02 -1.59 -4.84
N GLU A 161 10.43 -1.91 -3.62
CA GLU A 161 11.31 -3.05 -3.31
C GLU A 161 10.60 -4.38 -3.58
N HIS A 162 9.39 -4.58 -3.05
CA HIS A 162 8.57 -5.76 -3.34
C HIS A 162 8.28 -5.88 -4.84
N ALA A 163 8.04 -4.74 -5.49
CA ALA A 163 7.83 -4.72 -6.93
C ALA A 163 9.06 -5.20 -7.71
N ARG A 164 10.28 -4.83 -7.29
CA ARG A 164 11.54 -5.24 -7.90
C ARG A 164 11.90 -6.70 -7.58
N HIS A 165 11.73 -7.12 -6.33
CA HIS A 165 12.06 -8.48 -5.89
C HIS A 165 11.16 -9.53 -6.56
N CYS A 166 9.87 -9.26 -6.66
CA CYS A 166 8.94 -10.11 -7.40
C CYS A 166 9.29 -10.19 -8.90
N MET A 167 9.80 -9.09 -9.49
CA MET A 167 10.27 -9.07 -10.88
C MET A 167 11.53 -9.90 -11.11
N ALA A 168 12.46 -9.93 -10.15
CA ALA A 168 13.68 -10.73 -10.27
C ALA A 168 13.41 -12.24 -10.14
N VAL A 169 12.48 -12.65 -9.27
CA VAL A 169 12.29 -14.07 -8.92
C VAL A 169 11.20 -14.77 -9.75
N GLN A 170 10.08 -14.11 -10.06
CA GLN A 170 8.93 -14.80 -10.66
C GLN A 170 8.87 -14.73 -12.19
N ILE A 171 9.43 -13.69 -12.80
CA ILE A 171 9.34 -13.46 -14.25
C ILE A 171 10.33 -14.35 -15.01
N ASP A 172 11.39 -14.83 -14.36
CA ASP A 172 12.36 -15.71 -14.99
C ASP A 172 11.84 -17.14 -15.16
N ASP A 173 11.36 -17.82 -14.13
CA ASP A 173 11.22 -19.28 -14.25
C ASP A 173 9.89 -19.79 -14.81
N ARG A 174 8.75 -19.23 -14.40
CA ARG A 174 7.44 -19.82 -14.75
C ARG A 174 6.95 -19.43 -16.16
N GLN A 175 7.21 -18.21 -16.60
CA GLN A 175 6.81 -17.75 -17.94
C GLN A 175 7.81 -18.14 -19.04
N ARG A 176 9.12 -18.26 -18.74
CA ARG A 176 10.10 -18.87 -19.66
C ARG A 176 9.66 -20.27 -20.04
N ARG A 177 9.36 -21.15 -19.06
CA ARG A 177 8.98 -22.54 -19.34
C ARG A 177 7.74 -22.67 -20.22
N LYS A 178 6.67 -21.90 -19.97
CA LYS A 178 5.44 -21.99 -20.76
C LYS A 178 5.58 -21.38 -22.17
N THR A 179 6.35 -20.30 -22.30
CA THR A 179 6.49 -19.59 -23.58
C THR A 179 7.56 -20.22 -24.47
N THR A 180 8.70 -20.64 -23.93
CA THR A 180 9.69 -21.46 -24.65
C THR A 180 9.03 -22.73 -25.18
N ARG A 181 8.18 -23.40 -24.39
CA ARG A 181 7.45 -24.59 -24.86
C ARG A 181 6.49 -24.26 -25.99
N LYS A 182 5.73 -23.15 -25.92
CA LYS A 182 4.83 -22.72 -27.01
C LYS A 182 5.57 -22.26 -28.26
N VAL A 183 6.72 -21.59 -28.12
CA VAL A 183 7.54 -21.12 -29.25
C VAL A 183 8.28 -22.27 -29.92
N ILE A 184 8.79 -23.25 -29.16
CA ILE A 184 9.32 -24.51 -29.71
C ILE A 184 8.22 -25.29 -30.45
N CYS A 185 7.00 -25.33 -29.90
CA CYS A 185 5.89 -26.04 -30.56
C CYS A 185 5.30 -25.30 -31.77
N ARG A 186 5.43 -23.97 -31.86
CA ARG A 186 4.87 -23.16 -32.98
C ARG A 186 5.91 -22.79 -34.04
N SER A 187 7.18 -22.68 -33.68
CA SER A 187 8.23 -22.29 -34.62
C SER A 187 8.98 -23.52 -35.11
N HIS A 188 8.95 -23.71 -36.43
CA HIS A 188 9.78 -24.67 -37.15
C HIS A 188 11.24 -24.15 -37.31
N ASP A 189 11.61 -23.05 -36.62
CA ASP A 189 12.97 -22.51 -36.62
C ASP A 189 13.92 -23.37 -35.78
N LYS A 190 14.96 -23.87 -36.44
CA LYS A 190 16.08 -24.62 -35.85
C LYS A 190 16.84 -23.84 -34.77
N ALA A 191 16.59 -22.54 -34.60
CA ALA A 191 17.26 -21.65 -33.66
C ALA A 191 17.06 -22.02 -32.17
N PHE A 192 15.98 -22.75 -31.82
CA PHE A 192 15.68 -23.13 -30.43
C PHE A 192 15.91 -24.61 -30.10
N ASN A 193 16.32 -25.43 -31.07
CA ASN A 193 16.61 -26.85 -30.80
C ASN A 193 17.96 -26.97 -30.07
N PRO A 194 18.04 -27.75 -28.97
CA PRO A 194 19.32 -28.04 -28.36
C PRO A 194 20.18 -28.82 -29.35
N ILE A 195 21.36 -28.28 -29.69
CA ILE A 195 22.38 -29.04 -30.43
C ILE A 195 22.77 -30.21 -29.53
N HIS A 196 22.31 -31.42 -29.86
CA HIS A 196 22.88 -32.62 -29.28
C HIS A 196 24.35 -32.63 -29.71
N GLY A 197 25.25 -32.55 -28.74
CA GLY A 197 26.67 -32.80 -28.97
C GLY A 197 26.82 -34.23 -29.45
N GLN A 198 26.73 -34.44 -30.75
CA GLN A 198 27.00 -35.71 -31.38
C GLN A 198 28.51 -35.93 -31.27
N ARG A 199 28.92 -36.59 -30.20
CA ARG A 199 30.26 -37.16 -30.03
C ARG A 199 30.33 -38.37 -30.97
N GLY A 200 30.43 -38.09 -32.25
CA GLY A 200 30.46 -39.06 -33.34
C GLY A 200 31.28 -38.47 -34.48
N THR A 201 32.46 -39.05 -34.65
CA THR A 201 33.54 -38.74 -35.59
C THR A 201 33.04 -38.40 -36.99
N SER A 202 33.38 -37.21 -37.49
CA SER A 202 33.76 -36.94 -38.89
C SER A 202 34.13 -35.46 -39.05
N HIS A 203 35.36 -35.21 -39.50
CA HIS A 203 35.90 -33.89 -39.80
C HIS A 203 35.12 -33.21 -40.94
N THR A 204 34.32 -32.20 -40.62
CA THR A 204 34.10 -31.04 -41.52
C THR A 204 34.10 -29.80 -40.65
N LEU A 205 35.11 -28.96 -40.87
CA LEU A 205 35.34 -27.68 -40.22
C LEU A 205 34.10 -26.78 -40.37
N SER A 206 33.25 -26.73 -39.34
CA SER A 206 32.07 -25.85 -39.31
C SER A 206 32.50 -24.45 -38.87
N THR A 207 33.00 -23.65 -39.81
CA THR A 207 33.44 -22.25 -39.60
C THR A 207 32.28 -21.26 -39.35
N ASN A 208 31.04 -21.75 -39.12
CA ASN A 208 29.81 -20.95 -38.98
C ASN A 208 29.18 -21.03 -37.57
N SER A 209 29.87 -21.59 -36.58
CA SER A 209 29.32 -21.76 -35.22
C SER A 209 29.09 -20.46 -34.40
N PRO A 210 29.86 -19.35 -34.53
CA PRO A 210 29.68 -18.21 -33.62
C PRO A 210 28.49 -17.30 -33.99
N THR A 211 28.18 -17.16 -35.29
CA THR A 211 27.06 -16.33 -35.77
C THR A 211 25.72 -16.93 -35.37
N THR A 212 25.61 -18.25 -35.41
CA THR A 212 24.38 -18.99 -35.06
C THR A 212 24.09 -18.92 -33.55
N GLU A 213 25.10 -19.00 -32.69
CA GLU A 213 24.92 -18.87 -31.24
C GLU A 213 24.57 -17.43 -30.83
N PHE A 214 25.20 -16.44 -31.46
CA PHE A 214 24.90 -15.03 -31.23
C PHE A 214 23.43 -14.69 -31.56
N GLU A 215 22.92 -15.13 -32.72
CA GLU A 215 21.54 -14.90 -33.13
C GLU A 215 20.53 -15.59 -32.21
N ARG A 216 20.83 -16.80 -31.73
CA ARG A 216 20.01 -17.48 -30.72
C ARG A 216 19.93 -16.66 -29.42
N ARG A 217 21.07 -16.22 -28.89
CA ARG A 217 21.10 -15.40 -27.66
C ARG A 217 20.32 -14.11 -27.87
N LYS A 218 20.47 -13.45 -29.02
CA LYS A 218 19.73 -12.22 -29.38
C LYS A 218 18.21 -12.46 -29.45
N ALA A 219 17.76 -13.57 -30.04
CA ALA A 219 16.35 -13.96 -30.09
C ALA A 219 15.80 -14.29 -28.68
N GLU A 220 16.56 -15.01 -27.86
CA GLU A 220 16.22 -15.25 -26.46
C GLU A 220 16.12 -13.95 -25.66
N PHE A 221 17.07 -13.02 -25.81
CA PHE A 221 17.04 -11.71 -25.17
C PHE A 221 15.86 -10.84 -25.64
N ALA A 222 15.53 -10.86 -26.94
CA ALA A 222 14.38 -10.14 -27.48
C ALA A 222 13.05 -10.69 -26.94
N LEU A 223 12.93 -12.03 -26.87
CA LEU A 223 11.77 -12.70 -26.27
C LEU A 223 11.63 -12.37 -24.78
N ARG A 224 12.73 -12.46 -24.02
CA ARG A 224 12.75 -12.13 -22.58
C ARG A 224 12.30 -10.69 -22.33
N ARG A 225 12.79 -9.72 -23.11
CA ARG A 225 12.39 -8.30 -23.02
C ARG A 225 10.89 -8.08 -23.29
N ARG A 226 10.33 -8.73 -24.33
CA ARG A 226 8.90 -8.63 -24.65
C ARG A 226 8.00 -9.22 -23.56
N ILE A 227 8.39 -10.35 -22.97
CA ILE A 227 7.66 -10.98 -21.86
C ILE A 227 7.70 -10.10 -20.61
N GLN A 228 8.88 -9.58 -20.26
CA GLN A 228 9.07 -8.70 -19.10
C GLN A 228 8.25 -7.41 -19.22
N ALA A 229 8.16 -6.84 -20.43
CA ALA A 229 7.31 -5.68 -20.70
C ALA A 229 5.82 -5.99 -20.43
N ARG A 230 5.28 -7.09 -20.98
CA ARG A 230 3.87 -7.47 -20.81
C ARG A 230 3.51 -7.82 -19.36
N SER A 231 4.39 -8.52 -18.64
CA SER A 231 4.16 -8.91 -17.24
C SER A 231 4.22 -7.74 -16.26
N SER A 232 5.06 -6.73 -16.54
CA SER A 232 5.16 -5.54 -15.69
C SER A 232 3.87 -4.71 -15.70
N THR A 233 3.26 -4.57 -16.88
CA THR A 233 2.00 -3.84 -17.07
C THR A 233 0.86 -4.55 -16.36
N HIS A 234 0.66 -5.86 -16.57
CA HIS A 234 -0.47 -6.58 -15.97
C HIS A 234 -0.47 -6.52 -14.43
N ARG A 235 0.70 -6.65 -13.77
CA ARG A 235 0.77 -6.58 -12.31
C ARG A 235 0.49 -5.17 -11.76
N ARG A 236 0.91 -4.14 -12.49
CA ARG A 236 0.58 -2.74 -12.19
C ARG A 236 -0.94 -2.55 -12.21
N TRP A 237 -1.60 -3.03 -13.27
CA TRP A 237 -3.05 -2.99 -13.39
C TRP A 237 -3.76 -3.76 -12.28
N ILE A 238 -3.31 -4.97 -11.93
CA ILE A 238 -3.87 -5.74 -10.80
C ILE A 238 -3.78 -4.94 -9.50
N SER A 239 -2.60 -4.38 -9.18
CA SER A 239 -2.43 -3.59 -7.95
C SER A 239 -3.33 -2.35 -7.93
N MET A 240 -3.50 -1.70 -9.09
CA MET A 240 -4.40 -0.56 -9.23
C MET A 240 -5.86 -0.98 -9.00
N THR A 241 -6.30 -2.09 -9.61
CA THR A 241 -7.66 -2.60 -9.43
C THR A 241 -7.94 -3.00 -7.97
N ILE A 242 -7.02 -3.72 -7.31
CA ILE A 242 -7.21 -4.13 -5.91
C ILE A 242 -7.34 -2.92 -4.99
N SER A 243 -6.50 -1.89 -5.21
CA SER A 243 -6.61 -0.62 -4.49
C SER A 243 -8.00 -0.02 -4.70
N THR A 244 -8.43 0.19 -5.96
CA THR A 244 -9.76 0.73 -6.31
C THR A 244 -10.93 -0.08 -5.73
N PHE A 245 -10.84 -1.40 -5.67
CA PHE A 245 -11.90 -2.21 -5.05
C PHE A 245 -11.96 -2.03 -3.53
N LEU A 246 -10.83 -1.99 -2.84
CA LEU A 246 -10.78 -1.74 -1.39
C LEU A 246 -11.45 -0.40 -1.03
N TRP A 247 -11.20 0.60 -1.86
CA TRP A 247 -11.78 1.93 -1.79
C TRP A 247 -13.30 1.94 -1.95
N LEU A 248 -13.83 1.24 -2.97
CA LEU A 248 -15.28 1.11 -3.19
C LEU A 248 -15.97 0.34 -2.06
N ILE A 249 -15.31 -0.69 -1.52
CA ILE A 249 -15.82 -1.42 -0.35
C ILE A 249 -15.92 -0.49 0.87
N GLY A 250 -14.92 0.38 1.07
CA GLY A 250 -14.97 1.39 2.13
C GLY A 250 -16.16 2.33 1.99
N ALA A 251 -16.46 2.79 0.77
CA ALA A 251 -17.63 3.63 0.50
C ALA A 251 -18.95 2.91 0.85
N ILE A 252 -19.10 1.63 0.49
CA ILE A 252 -20.31 0.86 0.84
C ILE A 252 -20.50 0.77 2.37
N VAL A 253 -19.41 0.61 3.12
CA VAL A 253 -19.47 0.58 4.59
C VAL A 253 -19.94 1.93 5.14
N PHE A 254 -19.39 3.04 4.65
CA PHE A 254 -19.81 4.39 5.07
C PHE A 254 -21.26 4.68 4.72
N GLU A 255 -21.72 4.28 3.53
CA GLU A 255 -23.12 4.40 3.16
C GLU A 255 -23.97 3.65 4.20
N LYS A 256 -23.62 2.40 4.51
CA LYS A 256 -24.45 1.61 5.41
C LYS A 256 -24.44 2.13 6.86
N THR A 257 -23.33 2.68 7.34
CA THR A 257 -23.22 3.21 8.70
C THR A 257 -23.87 4.57 8.87
N GLU A 258 -23.79 5.45 7.87
CA GLU A 258 -24.30 6.83 7.97
C GLU A 258 -25.73 6.99 7.42
N LYS A 259 -26.24 6.00 6.66
CA LYS A 259 -27.62 6.04 6.13
C LYS A 259 -28.67 6.21 7.22
N ASP A 260 -28.51 5.53 8.35
CA ASP A 260 -29.49 5.58 9.45
C ASP A 260 -29.43 6.91 10.24
N TYR A 261 -28.33 7.67 10.13
CA TYR A 261 -28.13 8.94 10.87
C TYR A 261 -28.36 10.18 10.01
N GLN A 262 -27.80 10.21 8.79
CA GLN A 262 -27.78 11.39 7.92
C GLN A 262 -28.38 11.12 6.54
N ASN A 263 -28.87 9.90 6.27
CA ASN A 263 -29.44 9.49 4.98
C ASN A 263 -28.51 9.74 3.78
N TRP A 264 -27.20 9.55 3.96
CA TRP A 264 -26.24 9.72 2.87
C TRP A 264 -26.54 8.80 1.68
N SER A 265 -26.55 9.40 0.49
CA SER A 265 -26.58 8.68 -0.77
C SER A 265 -25.20 8.12 -1.12
N TYR A 266 -25.14 7.09 -1.96
CA TYR A 266 -23.88 6.50 -2.40
C TYR A 266 -22.93 7.51 -3.07
N PHE A 267 -23.46 8.51 -3.79
CA PHE A 267 -22.65 9.55 -4.43
C PHE A 267 -22.03 10.51 -3.41
N GLU A 268 -22.77 10.93 -2.39
CA GLU A 268 -22.23 11.76 -1.30
C GLU A 268 -21.14 11.01 -0.54
N VAL A 269 -21.33 9.71 -0.29
CA VAL A 269 -20.31 8.87 0.34
C VAL A 269 -19.06 8.74 -0.53
N PHE A 270 -19.24 8.63 -1.85
CA PHE A 270 -18.12 8.61 -2.80
C PHE A 270 -17.35 9.93 -2.79
N ASP A 271 -18.05 11.08 -2.79
CA ASP A 271 -17.45 12.41 -2.74
C ASP A 271 -16.71 12.63 -1.41
N PHE A 272 -17.29 12.18 -0.29
CA PHE A 272 -16.63 12.14 1.01
C PHE A 272 -15.34 11.30 0.97
N CYS A 273 -15.42 10.06 0.46
CA CYS A 273 -14.27 9.17 0.38
C CYS A 273 -13.16 9.76 -0.52
N PHE A 274 -13.55 10.30 -1.67
CA PHE A 274 -12.63 10.96 -2.59
C PHE A 274 -11.93 12.14 -1.91
N GLY A 275 -12.70 13.06 -1.30
CA GLY A 275 -12.18 14.24 -0.62
C GLY A 275 -11.29 13.91 0.58
N ALA A 276 -11.61 12.84 1.33
CA ALA A 276 -10.77 12.34 2.41
C ALA A 276 -9.42 11.81 1.88
N TRP A 277 -9.41 11.04 0.80
CA TRP A 277 -8.17 10.44 0.28
C TRP A 277 -7.26 11.41 -0.45
N THR A 278 -7.85 12.34 -1.20
CA THR A 278 -7.08 13.39 -1.86
C THR A 278 -6.68 14.49 -0.90
N THR A 279 -6.99 14.33 0.40
CA THR A 279 -6.74 15.31 1.46
C THR A 279 -7.28 16.70 1.11
N ILE A 280 -8.38 16.75 0.34
CA ILE A 280 -9.06 18.00 0.01
C ILE A 280 -9.87 18.45 1.22
N GLY A 281 -10.62 17.51 1.82
CA GLY A 281 -11.34 17.76 3.07
C GLY A 281 -12.29 18.95 2.98
N TYR A 282 -13.30 18.88 2.11
CA TYR A 282 -14.29 19.96 1.95
C TYR A 282 -14.97 20.33 3.29
N GLY A 283 -15.14 19.34 4.18
CA GLY A 283 -15.70 19.55 5.52
C GLY A 283 -17.21 19.74 5.55
N ASP A 284 -17.87 19.49 4.43
CA ASP A 284 -19.32 19.44 4.26
C ASP A 284 -19.92 18.10 4.72
N LEU A 285 -19.19 17.00 4.50
CA LEU A 285 -19.55 15.65 4.90
C LEU A 285 -18.52 15.10 5.89
N ALA A 286 -19.00 14.56 7.00
CA ALA A 286 -18.19 13.89 8.00
C ALA A 286 -19.02 12.85 8.79
N PRO A 287 -18.43 11.70 9.14
CA PRO A 287 -19.14 10.61 9.80
C PRO A 287 -19.52 11.00 11.23
N ILE A 288 -20.82 10.99 11.53
CA ILE A 288 -21.35 11.28 12.86
C ILE A 288 -21.58 9.99 13.64
N SER A 289 -21.84 8.87 12.95
CA SER A 289 -22.09 7.59 13.61
C SER A 289 -20.85 7.09 14.37
N ASN A 290 -21.05 6.50 15.56
CA ASN A 290 -19.97 5.91 16.35
C ASN A 290 -19.20 4.82 15.56
N GLY A 291 -19.93 4.04 14.76
CA GLY A 291 -19.35 3.01 13.90
C GLY A 291 -18.57 3.61 12.72
N GLY A 292 -19.09 4.65 12.09
CA GLY A 292 -18.46 5.36 10.98
C GLY A 292 -17.17 6.08 11.40
N ARG A 293 -17.16 6.73 12.58
CA ARG A 293 -15.95 7.36 13.14
C ARG A 293 -14.84 6.35 13.43
N SER A 294 -15.18 5.25 14.09
CA SER A 294 -14.24 4.16 14.37
C SER A 294 -13.71 3.52 13.08
N PHE A 295 -14.63 3.22 12.15
CA PHE A 295 -14.27 2.67 10.83
C PHE A 295 -13.36 3.62 10.05
N PHE A 296 -13.62 4.92 10.08
CA PHE A 296 -12.79 5.92 9.41
C PHE A 296 -11.35 5.92 9.91
N VAL A 297 -11.12 5.85 11.23
CA VAL A 297 -9.77 5.78 11.80
C VAL A 297 -9.05 4.53 11.30
N PHE A 298 -9.71 3.37 11.41
CA PHE A 298 -9.14 2.09 10.95
C PHE A 298 -8.82 2.10 9.45
N TRP A 299 -9.78 2.55 8.64
CA TRP A 299 -9.65 2.61 7.20
C TRP A 299 -8.58 3.62 6.75
N SER A 300 -8.39 4.73 7.47
CA SER A 300 -7.34 5.73 7.16
C SER A 300 -5.92 5.14 7.23
N PHE A 301 -5.67 4.17 8.11
CA PHE A 301 -4.39 3.45 8.15
C PHE A 301 -4.19 2.53 6.95
N LEU A 302 -5.26 1.93 6.41
CA LEU A 302 -5.21 1.12 5.18
C LEU A 302 -5.17 1.99 3.92
N ALA A 303 -5.78 3.17 4.00
CA ALA A 303 -5.87 4.16 2.94
C ALA A 303 -4.48 4.70 2.54
N LEU A 304 -3.61 4.95 3.51
CA LEU A 304 -2.28 5.52 3.23
C LEU A 304 -1.40 4.63 2.34
N PRO A 305 -1.16 3.34 2.66
CA PRO A 305 -0.37 2.48 1.79
C PRO A 305 -0.99 2.29 0.41
N THR A 306 -2.31 2.17 0.36
CA THR A 306 -3.06 1.88 -0.87
C THR A 306 -3.11 3.09 -1.79
N MET A 307 -3.24 4.31 -1.26
CA MET A 307 -3.11 5.55 -2.03
C MET A 307 -1.70 5.73 -2.52
N THR A 308 -0.69 5.53 -1.68
CA THR A 308 0.72 5.68 -2.08
C THR A 308 1.06 4.73 -3.22
N ALA A 309 0.56 3.48 -3.17
CA ALA A 309 0.69 2.52 -4.25
C ALA A 309 -0.02 2.99 -5.52
N LEU A 310 -1.26 3.47 -5.40
CA LEU A 310 -2.05 3.96 -6.52
C LEU A 310 -1.36 5.15 -7.19
N ILE A 311 -0.91 6.15 -6.43
CA ILE A 311 -0.19 7.33 -6.93
C ILE A 311 1.11 6.91 -7.63
N THR A 312 1.91 6.05 -7.01
CA THR A 312 3.17 5.55 -7.60
C THR A 312 2.91 4.89 -8.96
N HIS A 313 1.86 4.08 -9.04
CA HIS A 313 1.48 3.40 -10.27
C HIS A 313 0.67 4.29 -11.22
N ALA A 314 0.00 5.34 -10.81
CA ALA A 314 -0.71 6.25 -11.72
C ALA A 314 0.29 7.22 -12.35
N CYS A 315 1.10 7.90 -11.52
CA CYS A 315 2.10 8.86 -11.97
C CYS A 315 3.07 8.24 -12.98
N GLY A 316 3.61 7.04 -12.72
CA GLY A 316 4.53 6.45 -13.70
C GLY A 316 3.86 6.05 -15.03
N THR A 317 2.53 5.94 -15.11
CA THR A 317 1.80 5.67 -16.36
C THR A 317 1.65 6.98 -17.11
N VAL A 318 1.21 8.02 -16.40
CA VAL A 318 1.07 9.38 -16.94
C VAL A 318 2.42 9.90 -17.47
N VAL A 319 3.49 9.78 -16.69
CA VAL A 319 4.85 10.18 -17.11
C VAL A 319 5.30 9.45 -18.37
N LYS A 320 4.94 8.16 -18.51
CA LYS A 320 5.25 7.39 -19.72
C LYS A 320 4.47 7.92 -20.92
N ILE A 321 3.17 8.16 -20.76
CA ILE A 321 2.31 8.72 -21.82
C ILE A 321 2.83 10.09 -22.27
N ILE A 322 3.17 10.97 -21.33
CA ILE A 322 3.71 12.29 -21.63
C ILE A 322 5.03 12.14 -22.40
N ARG A 323 5.97 11.31 -21.92
CA ARG A 323 7.25 11.07 -22.59
C ARG A 323 7.06 10.55 -24.02
N ASP A 324 6.22 9.53 -24.20
CA ASP A 324 5.96 8.92 -25.50
C ASP A 324 5.30 9.95 -26.45
N GLY A 325 4.40 10.78 -25.91
CA GLY A 325 3.80 11.91 -26.63
C GLY A 325 4.81 13.00 -27.01
N THR A 326 5.69 13.41 -26.10
CA THR A 326 6.76 14.38 -26.37
C THR A 326 7.72 13.87 -27.43
N VAL A 327 8.11 12.58 -27.38
CA VAL A 327 8.96 11.96 -28.40
C VAL A 327 8.24 11.89 -29.74
N LEU A 328 6.96 11.53 -29.76
CA LEU A 328 6.16 11.52 -30.98
C LEU A 328 6.10 12.90 -31.62
N VAL A 329 5.80 13.94 -30.83
CA VAL A 329 5.76 15.33 -31.30
C VAL A 329 7.14 15.76 -31.79
N GLY A 330 8.21 15.49 -31.02
CA GLY A 330 9.57 15.84 -31.41
C GLY A 330 10.05 15.15 -32.70
N ASN A 331 9.64 13.91 -32.92
CA ASN A 331 9.90 13.19 -34.18
C ASN A 331 9.12 13.80 -35.36
N VAL A 332 7.96 14.41 -35.11
CA VAL A 332 7.15 15.08 -36.14
C VAL A 332 7.64 16.50 -36.45
N THR A 333 8.14 17.25 -35.45
CA THR A 333 8.47 18.67 -35.61
C THR A 333 9.95 19.03 -35.63
N VAL A 334 10.84 18.28 -34.96
CA VAL A 334 12.23 18.74 -34.72
C VAL A 334 13.28 17.91 -35.49
N LEU A 335 13.16 16.59 -35.55
CA LEU A 335 14.01 15.72 -36.37
C LEU A 335 13.21 14.47 -36.80
N PRO A 336 12.75 14.35 -38.06
CA PRO A 336 12.17 13.11 -38.55
C PRO A 336 13.24 12.02 -38.49
N ASN A 337 13.01 11.01 -37.66
CA ASN A 337 13.88 9.84 -37.60
C ASN A 337 13.64 9.00 -38.87
N ASP A 338 14.70 8.61 -39.58
CA ASP A 338 14.64 7.82 -40.84
C ASP A 338 14.06 6.39 -40.67
N GLY A 339 13.64 6.02 -39.47
CA GLY A 339 12.95 4.76 -39.17
C GLY A 339 11.47 4.83 -39.50
N GLY A 340 11.12 4.49 -40.75
CA GLY A 340 9.76 4.48 -41.27
C GLY A 340 8.73 3.77 -40.39
N PHE A 341 7.49 4.28 -40.46
CA PHE A 341 6.30 3.78 -39.79
C PHE A 341 6.12 2.27 -39.99
N VAL A 342 6.48 1.46 -38.99
CA VAL A 342 5.98 0.09 -38.91
C VAL A 342 4.56 0.17 -38.33
N ARG A 343 3.56 0.06 -39.23
CA ARG A 343 2.15 -0.16 -38.88
C ARG A 343 2.05 -1.35 -37.92
N MET A 344 1.28 -1.16 -36.85
CA MET A 344 0.87 -2.20 -35.89
C MET A 344 0.16 -3.36 -36.55
#